data_AF-A0A1G2Z2Y6-F1
#
_entry.id   AF-A0A1G2Z2Y6-F1
#
_cell.length_a   1.000
_cell.length_b   1.000
_cell.length_c   1.000
_cell.angle_alpha   90.00
_cell.angle_beta   90.00
_cell.angle_gamma   90.00
#
_symmetry.space_group_name_H-M   'P 1'
#
loop_
_entity.id
_entity.type
_entity.pdbx_description
1 polymer ?
#
loop_
_entity_poly.entity_id
_entity_poly.type
_entity_poly.pdbx_seq_one_letter_code
_entity_poly.pdbx_strand_id
1 'polypeptide(L)'
;MSDPLEELLQLIQANDGINDKTRLARIVAEAFHLTKDRTVYYCADYAIRFSSSASRSFANTIVSLSRLQKYDDRPFLVCLVTPTENHCLIANTTFLKKISHSSQELRENNIKGSFNGSDIVREFAGICNRAENIRRLYEIHAEIGFGGNLARLVEATNNISPSGAKYHVTEAALPVILAAPKRASRFVASDDCVALKKELDSQVNKFRMEILLAALTENVNVRGRIIEYLVAGEDETLRQRLISALRSGNRGIPPFKTENTLGDYRRCFDSFDTETDVKTKIMILNSNPKAYNLDKVLEFLANARSVFMFYFIGVDPGKIVNTVLVSMFQTKLLRSTIILRHWSGRNSRGVTQFEGRAINDLITTPESMIDEEVSADFLRKIIAL
;
A
#
# COMPACT_ATOMS: atom_id res chain seq x y z
N MET A 1 8.87 -3.42 24.62
CA MET A 1 8.86 -4.87 24.39
C MET A 1 9.66 -5.10 23.13
N SER A 2 10.54 -6.10 23.15
CA SER A 2 11.29 -6.50 21.97
C SER A 2 10.33 -7.08 20.93
N ASP A 3 10.59 -6.82 19.65
CA ASP A 3 9.72 -7.24 18.56
C ASP A 3 9.97 -8.72 18.21
N PRO A 4 8.96 -9.61 18.30
CA PRO A 4 9.16 -11.05 18.05
C PRO A 4 9.76 -11.37 16.69
N LEU A 5 9.48 -10.56 15.66
CA LEU A 5 10.04 -10.73 14.33
C LEU A 5 11.54 -10.40 14.31
N GLU A 6 11.98 -9.30 14.91
CA GLU A 6 13.41 -8.98 15.01
C GLU A 6 14.17 -10.03 15.83
N GLU A 7 13.61 -10.51 16.94
CA GLU A 7 14.23 -11.60 17.72
C GLU A 7 14.42 -12.87 16.89
N LEU A 8 13.42 -13.23 16.08
CA LEU A 8 13.51 -14.37 15.16
C LEU A 8 14.67 -14.19 14.17
N LEU A 9 14.77 -13.02 13.54
CA LEU A 9 15.80 -12.75 12.54
C LEU A 9 17.20 -12.75 13.18
N GLN A 10 17.34 -12.20 14.37
CA GLN A 10 18.58 -12.23 15.15
C GLN A 10 18.97 -13.66 15.53
N LEU A 11 18.02 -14.50 15.97
CA LEU A 11 18.32 -15.90 16.30
C LEU A 11 18.77 -16.68 15.05
N ILE A 12 18.14 -16.46 13.91
CA ILE A 12 18.52 -17.11 12.65
C ILE A 12 19.93 -16.70 12.23
N GLN A 13 20.26 -15.40 12.32
CA GLN A 13 21.59 -14.87 12.01
C GLN A 13 22.66 -15.38 12.98
N ALA A 14 22.33 -15.48 14.28
CA ALA A 14 23.23 -16.06 15.28
C ALA A 14 23.56 -17.54 15.01
N ASN A 15 22.78 -18.22 14.17
CA ASN A 15 23.01 -19.59 13.73
C ASN A 15 23.50 -19.68 12.27
N ASP A 16 24.10 -18.61 11.73
CA ASP A 16 24.76 -18.65 10.43
C ASP A 16 25.82 -19.76 10.36
N GLY A 17 25.96 -20.38 9.19
CA GLY A 17 26.88 -21.50 8.98
C GLY A 17 26.42 -22.85 9.54
N ILE A 18 25.23 -22.94 10.13
CA ILE A 18 24.70 -24.20 10.70
C ILE A 18 24.57 -25.32 9.66
N ASN A 19 24.32 -24.95 8.38
CA ASN A 19 24.15 -25.85 7.23
C ASN A 19 23.18 -27.04 7.45
N ASP A 20 22.37 -27.01 8.50
CA ASP A 20 21.40 -28.03 8.86
C ASP A 20 20.04 -27.38 9.09
N LYS A 21 19.21 -27.46 8.06
CA LYS A 21 17.86 -26.93 8.04
C LYS A 21 16.96 -27.53 9.12
N THR A 22 17.12 -28.81 9.43
CA THR A 22 16.26 -29.50 10.41
C THR A 22 16.64 -29.06 11.81
N ARG A 23 17.95 -28.94 12.08
CA ARG A 23 18.46 -28.43 13.35
C ARG A 23 18.07 -26.98 13.58
N LEU A 24 18.24 -26.10 12.59
CA LEU A 24 17.83 -24.70 12.69
C LEU A 24 16.32 -24.58 12.95
N ALA A 25 15.51 -25.34 12.21
CA ALA A 25 14.06 -25.33 12.39
C ALA A 25 13.65 -25.75 13.81
N ARG A 26 14.35 -26.71 14.42
CA ARG A 26 14.10 -27.13 15.80
C ARG A 26 14.45 -26.02 16.80
N ILE A 27 15.64 -25.42 16.68
CA ILE A 27 16.10 -24.33 17.55
C ILE A 27 15.09 -23.18 17.53
N VAL A 28 14.69 -22.75 16.34
CA VAL A 28 13.73 -21.65 16.17
C VAL A 28 12.34 -22.04 16.69
N ALA A 29 11.85 -23.25 16.39
CA ALA A 29 10.54 -23.67 16.84
C ALA A 29 10.44 -23.80 18.37
N GLU A 30 11.49 -24.28 19.02
CA GLU A 30 11.55 -24.40 20.49
C GLU A 30 11.66 -23.02 21.14
N ALA A 31 12.53 -22.13 20.62
CA ALA A 31 12.75 -20.80 21.19
C ALA A 31 11.51 -19.91 21.15
N PHE A 32 10.69 -20.01 20.09
CA PHE A 32 9.51 -19.17 19.91
C PHE A 32 8.18 -19.92 20.05
N HIS A 33 8.22 -21.16 20.55
CA HIS A 33 7.05 -22.02 20.74
C HIS A 33 6.15 -22.12 19.47
N LEU A 34 6.78 -22.30 18.31
CA LEU A 34 6.08 -22.28 17.03
C LEU A 34 5.22 -23.53 16.83
N THR A 35 4.00 -23.33 16.33
CA THR A 35 3.12 -24.42 15.89
C THR A 35 3.55 -24.87 14.50
N LYS A 36 3.62 -26.19 14.28
CA LYS A 36 3.95 -26.78 12.97
C LYS A 36 2.71 -27.22 12.21
N ASP A 37 2.47 -26.62 11.05
CA ASP A 37 1.51 -27.11 10.03
C ASP A 37 2.29 -27.64 8.82
N ARG A 38 2.45 -28.97 8.78
CA ARG A 38 3.24 -29.70 7.78
C ARG A 38 4.68 -29.20 7.71
N THR A 39 4.97 -28.31 6.76
CA THR A 39 6.32 -27.78 6.48
C THR A 39 6.50 -26.33 6.94
N VAL A 40 5.44 -25.67 7.40
CA VAL A 40 5.44 -24.29 7.88
C VAL A 40 5.39 -24.31 9.42
N TYR A 41 6.18 -23.43 10.03
CA TYR A 41 6.13 -23.13 11.46
C TYR A 41 5.55 -21.74 11.64
N TYR A 42 4.69 -21.50 12.63
CA TYR A 42 4.04 -20.21 12.79
C TYR A 42 3.66 -19.90 14.23
N CYS A 43 3.44 -18.63 14.50
CA CYS A 43 2.82 -18.08 15.70
C CYS A 43 1.82 -16.98 15.30
N ALA A 44 1.35 -16.18 16.26
CA ALA A 44 0.47 -15.04 16.00
C ALA A 44 1.15 -13.99 15.09
N ASP A 45 2.46 -13.79 15.24
CA ASP A 45 3.17 -12.65 14.66
C ASP A 45 3.79 -12.93 13.30
N TYR A 46 4.13 -14.18 12.98
CA TYR A 46 4.77 -14.56 11.71
C TYR A 46 4.59 -16.04 11.39
N ALA A 47 4.92 -16.40 10.15
CA ALA A 47 5.05 -17.77 9.68
C ALA A 47 6.39 -17.94 8.96
N ILE A 48 7.02 -19.11 9.07
CA ILE A 48 8.34 -19.39 8.51
C ILE A 48 8.41 -20.78 7.88
N ARG A 49 9.02 -20.84 6.70
CA ARG A 49 9.32 -22.06 5.95
C ARG A 49 10.82 -22.19 5.76
N PHE A 50 11.40 -23.24 6.32
CA PHE A 50 12.83 -23.52 6.15
C PHE A 50 13.11 -24.26 4.83
N SER A 51 14.10 -23.77 4.10
CA SER A 51 14.63 -24.35 2.85
C SER A 51 16.15 -24.50 2.97
N SER A 52 16.75 -25.34 2.13
CA SER A 52 18.19 -25.53 2.07
C SER A 52 18.68 -25.47 0.63
N SER A 53 19.84 -24.86 0.40
CA SER A 53 20.52 -24.81 -0.89
C SER A 53 22.03 -24.60 -0.67
N ALA A 54 22.84 -25.00 -1.65
CA ALA A 54 24.27 -24.69 -1.65
C ALA A 54 24.57 -23.21 -1.91
N SER A 55 23.61 -22.45 -2.46
CA SER A 55 23.77 -21.04 -2.79
C SER A 55 22.53 -20.22 -2.46
N ARG A 56 22.63 -18.88 -2.55
CA ARG A 56 21.50 -17.94 -2.42
C ARG A 56 20.38 -18.16 -3.46
N SER A 57 20.70 -18.82 -4.58
CA SER A 57 19.71 -19.23 -5.58
C SER A 57 19.12 -20.59 -5.20
N PHE A 58 17.79 -20.71 -5.26
CA PHE A 58 17.08 -21.94 -4.99
C PHE A 58 15.75 -21.97 -5.74
N ALA A 59 15.42 -23.12 -6.32
CA ALA A 59 14.19 -23.33 -7.10
C ALA A 59 13.25 -24.37 -6.46
N ASN A 60 13.55 -24.79 -5.23
CA ASN A 60 12.73 -25.77 -4.52
C ASN A 60 11.32 -25.22 -4.29
N THR A 61 10.32 -26.09 -4.41
CA THR A 61 8.94 -25.76 -4.07
C THR A 61 8.80 -25.41 -2.60
N ILE A 62 8.14 -24.28 -2.34
CA ILE A 62 8.01 -23.74 -0.99
C ILE A 62 6.74 -24.25 -0.34
N VAL A 63 5.58 -23.79 -0.82
CA VAL A 63 4.24 -24.22 -0.41
C VAL A 63 3.23 -24.00 -1.54
N SER A 64 2.02 -24.55 -1.40
CA SER A 64 0.89 -24.22 -2.27
C SER A 64 0.37 -22.81 -1.99
N LEU A 65 -0.22 -22.14 -2.98
CA LEU A 65 -0.82 -20.81 -2.82
C LEU A 65 -1.97 -20.83 -1.79
N SER A 66 -2.79 -21.88 -1.80
CA SER A 66 -3.85 -22.10 -0.81
C SER A 66 -3.33 -22.27 0.62
N ARG A 67 -2.09 -22.75 0.79
CA ARG A 67 -1.46 -22.84 2.12
C ARG A 67 -0.91 -21.48 2.53
N LEU A 68 -0.29 -20.74 1.61
CA LEU A 68 0.17 -19.38 1.87
C LEU A 68 -0.99 -18.47 2.30
N GLN A 69 -2.17 -18.62 1.69
CA GLN A 69 -3.37 -17.84 2.02
C GLN A 69 -3.69 -17.82 3.52
N LYS A 70 -3.44 -18.91 4.25
CA LYS A 70 -3.69 -19.01 5.70
C LYS A 70 -2.79 -18.10 6.55
N TYR A 71 -1.66 -17.68 5.99
CA TYR A 71 -0.58 -16.96 6.67
C TYR A 71 -0.24 -15.64 5.99
N ASP A 72 -0.94 -15.28 4.91
CA ASP A 72 -0.64 -14.07 4.14
C ASP A 72 -0.98 -12.80 4.95
N ASP A 73 -1.75 -12.94 6.03
CA ASP A 73 -2.12 -11.90 7.00
C ASP A 73 -1.02 -11.53 8.00
N ARG A 74 0.17 -12.13 7.89
CA ARG A 74 1.36 -11.88 8.71
C ARG A 74 2.63 -12.09 7.87
N PRO A 75 3.82 -11.64 8.31
CA PRO A 75 5.07 -11.92 7.61
C PRO A 75 5.24 -13.43 7.37
N PHE A 76 5.23 -13.83 6.10
CA PHE A 76 5.51 -15.20 5.69
C PHE A 76 6.94 -15.28 5.18
N LEU A 77 7.82 -15.89 5.97
CA LEU A 77 9.25 -15.93 5.72
C LEU A 77 9.68 -17.25 5.08
N VAL A 78 10.63 -17.17 4.17
CA VAL A 78 11.42 -18.31 3.72
C VAL A 78 12.82 -18.15 4.25
N CYS A 79 13.21 -19.02 5.18
CA CYS A 79 14.58 -19.11 5.69
C CYS A 79 15.36 -20.12 4.86
N LEU A 80 16.24 -19.62 4.00
CA LEU A 80 17.16 -20.42 3.20
C LEU A 80 18.45 -20.65 3.98
N VAL A 81 18.66 -21.89 4.42
CA VAL A 81 19.89 -22.34 5.07
C VAL A 81 20.92 -22.68 4.01
N THR A 82 22.09 -22.04 4.09
CA THR A 82 23.25 -22.32 3.23
C THR A 82 24.47 -22.70 4.08
N PRO A 83 25.58 -23.14 3.46
CA PRO A 83 26.77 -23.54 4.21
C PRO A 83 27.43 -22.42 5.02
N THR A 84 27.27 -21.16 4.62
CA THR A 84 27.98 -20.01 5.24
C THR A 84 27.05 -19.11 6.05
N GLU A 85 25.84 -18.88 5.58
CA GLU A 85 24.89 -17.92 6.18
C GLU A 85 23.44 -18.34 5.92
N ASN A 86 22.53 -17.90 6.77
CA ASN A 86 21.09 -18.10 6.60
C ASN A 86 20.48 -16.85 5.98
N HIS A 87 19.54 -17.03 5.05
CA HIS A 87 18.84 -15.92 4.41
C HIS A 87 17.35 -15.95 4.70
N CYS A 88 16.83 -14.86 5.23
CA CYS A 88 15.39 -14.65 5.36
C CYS A 88 14.88 -13.78 4.21
N LEU A 89 13.88 -14.31 3.50
CA LEU A 89 13.12 -13.60 2.47
C LEU A 89 11.65 -13.54 2.90
N ILE A 90 11.01 -12.40 2.70
CA ILE A 90 9.55 -12.34 2.77
C ILE A 90 8.94 -12.89 1.48
N ALA A 91 7.90 -13.71 1.61
CA ALA A 91 7.28 -14.44 0.50
C ALA A 91 5.74 -14.40 0.57
N ASN A 92 5.18 -13.40 1.26
CA ASN A 92 3.78 -13.01 1.09
C ASN A 92 3.44 -12.78 -0.38
N THR A 93 2.16 -12.87 -0.75
CA THR A 93 1.70 -12.84 -2.15
C THR A 93 2.15 -11.61 -2.94
N THR A 94 2.38 -10.45 -2.29
CA THR A 94 2.97 -9.26 -2.94
C THR A 94 4.34 -9.53 -3.55
N PHE A 95 5.14 -10.41 -2.91
CA PHE A 95 6.52 -10.70 -3.26
C PHE A 95 6.68 -11.95 -4.11
N LEU A 96 5.60 -12.43 -4.73
CA LEU A 96 5.63 -13.54 -5.68
C LEU A 96 5.52 -13.03 -7.12
N LYS A 97 6.42 -13.49 -7.99
CA LYS A 97 6.41 -13.15 -9.42
C LYS A 97 5.23 -13.82 -10.14
N LYS A 98 5.03 -15.11 -9.88
CA LYS A 98 4.00 -15.97 -10.47
C LYS A 98 3.77 -17.21 -9.61
N ILE A 99 2.78 -18.00 -9.98
CA ILE A 99 2.59 -19.37 -9.48
C ILE A 99 3.11 -20.35 -10.54
N SER A 100 3.57 -21.52 -10.13
CA SER A 100 4.20 -22.49 -11.04
C SER A 100 3.27 -22.88 -12.19
N HIS A 101 3.83 -23.01 -13.40
CA HIS A 101 3.09 -23.28 -14.66
C HIS A 101 2.24 -24.56 -14.68
N SER A 102 2.49 -25.50 -13.77
CA SER A 102 1.62 -26.66 -13.55
C SER A 102 0.19 -26.28 -13.08
N SER A 103 -0.05 -25.00 -12.81
CA SER A 103 -1.30 -24.46 -12.27
C SER A 103 -2.18 -23.86 -13.36
N GLN A 104 -2.36 -24.56 -14.49
CA GLN A 104 -3.21 -24.09 -15.61
C GLN A 104 -4.68 -23.84 -15.20
N GLU A 105 -5.08 -24.33 -14.03
CA GLU A 105 -6.41 -24.12 -13.46
C GLU A 105 -6.48 -22.96 -12.45
N LEU A 106 -5.38 -22.23 -12.20
CA LEU A 106 -5.38 -21.11 -11.27
C LEU A 106 -6.35 -20.03 -11.76
N ARG A 107 -7.38 -19.77 -10.96
CA ARG A 107 -8.35 -18.68 -11.17
C ARG A 107 -8.64 -18.02 -9.82
N GLU A 108 -9.22 -16.83 -9.85
CA GLU A 108 -9.61 -16.14 -8.60
C GLU A 108 -10.59 -16.97 -7.76
N ASN A 109 -11.44 -17.76 -8.41
CA ASN A 109 -12.38 -18.70 -7.78
C ASN A 109 -11.83 -20.14 -7.62
N ASN A 110 -10.59 -20.40 -8.03
CA ASN A 110 -9.95 -21.72 -7.94
C ASN A 110 -8.46 -21.57 -7.62
N ILE A 111 -8.15 -21.45 -6.33
CA ILE A 111 -6.79 -21.23 -5.83
C ILE A 111 -6.02 -22.55 -5.82
N LYS A 112 -5.35 -22.86 -6.93
CA LYS A 112 -4.46 -24.02 -7.10
C LYS A 112 -3.03 -23.59 -7.43
N GLY A 113 -2.09 -24.50 -7.20
CA GLY A 113 -0.69 -24.31 -7.54
C GLY A 113 0.24 -24.07 -6.38
N SER A 114 1.54 -24.05 -6.68
CA SER A 114 2.63 -23.79 -5.74
C SER A 114 3.59 -22.76 -6.29
N PHE A 115 4.41 -22.18 -5.43
CA PHE A 115 5.51 -21.31 -5.86
C PHE A 115 6.85 -21.89 -5.41
N ASN A 116 7.88 -21.58 -6.19
CA ASN A 116 9.24 -21.99 -5.93
C ASN A 116 10.05 -20.83 -5.32
N GLY A 117 11.21 -21.14 -4.76
CA GLY A 117 12.14 -20.12 -4.27
C GLY A 117 12.56 -19.08 -5.31
N SER A 118 12.60 -19.48 -6.59
CA SER A 118 12.94 -18.61 -7.71
C SER A 118 11.83 -17.60 -8.06
N ASP A 119 10.59 -17.90 -7.65
CA ASP A 119 9.43 -17.04 -7.86
C ASP A 119 9.35 -15.93 -6.81
N ILE A 120 10.13 -16.00 -5.73
CA ILE A 120 10.20 -14.94 -4.72
C ILE A 120 11.00 -13.76 -5.29
N VAL A 121 10.43 -12.56 -5.19
CA VAL A 121 11.02 -11.30 -5.63
C VAL A 121 12.22 -10.96 -4.75
N ARG A 122 13.37 -10.62 -5.36
CA ARG A 122 14.62 -10.29 -4.64
C ARG A 122 14.79 -8.81 -4.36
N GLU A 123 14.12 -7.97 -5.13
CA GLU A 123 14.07 -6.53 -4.93
C GLU A 123 12.69 -6.05 -5.35
N PHE A 124 12.02 -5.28 -4.49
CA PHE A 124 10.67 -4.78 -4.72
C PHE A 124 10.68 -3.26 -4.57
N ALA A 125 10.36 -2.53 -5.64
CA ALA A 125 10.36 -1.06 -5.66
C ALA A 125 11.66 -0.42 -5.12
N GLY A 126 12.82 -0.99 -5.45
CA GLY A 126 14.14 -0.54 -4.96
C GLY A 126 14.50 -0.99 -3.55
N ILE A 127 13.67 -1.82 -2.91
CA ILE A 127 13.91 -2.38 -1.57
C ILE A 127 14.33 -3.84 -1.72
N CYS A 128 15.57 -4.17 -1.32
CA CYS A 128 16.05 -5.55 -1.36
C CYS A 128 15.26 -6.44 -0.39
N ASN A 129 14.85 -7.62 -0.83
CA ASN A 129 14.21 -8.64 0.00
C ASN A 129 15.28 -9.40 0.80
N ARG A 130 15.54 -8.93 2.01
CA ARG A 130 16.51 -9.44 2.99
C ARG A 130 16.05 -9.09 4.40
N ALA A 131 16.62 -9.75 5.41
CA ALA A 131 16.22 -9.67 6.81
C ALA A 131 15.94 -8.23 7.29
N GLU A 132 16.84 -7.31 7.00
CA GLU A 132 16.80 -5.91 7.46
C GLU A 132 15.61 -5.12 6.91
N ASN A 133 15.01 -5.59 5.81
CA ASN A 133 13.91 -4.91 5.13
C ASN A 133 12.56 -5.62 5.30
N ILE A 134 12.50 -6.77 5.98
CA ILE A 134 11.28 -7.60 6.04
C ILE A 134 10.11 -6.84 6.62
N ARG A 135 10.31 -6.08 7.70
CA ARG A 135 9.27 -5.25 8.31
C ARG A 135 8.69 -4.24 7.32
N ARG A 136 9.55 -3.45 6.67
CA ARG A 136 9.15 -2.43 5.68
C ARG A 136 8.43 -3.06 4.49
N LEU A 137 8.90 -4.21 4.02
CA LEU A 137 8.24 -4.97 2.94
C LEU A 137 6.88 -5.49 3.40
N TYR A 138 6.76 -6.02 4.62
CA TYR A 138 5.48 -6.47 5.13
C TYR A 138 4.45 -5.33 5.25
N GLU A 139 4.87 -4.13 5.68
CA GLU A 139 4.00 -2.94 5.76
C GLU A 139 3.40 -2.57 4.38
N ILE A 140 4.14 -2.77 3.28
CA ILE A 140 3.64 -2.62 1.90
C ILE A 140 2.60 -3.71 1.59
N HIS A 141 2.86 -4.95 1.99
CA HIS A 141 1.97 -6.07 1.74
C HIS A 141 0.65 -5.97 2.49
N ALA A 142 0.68 -5.57 3.78
CA ALA A 142 -0.47 -5.55 4.68
C ALA A 142 -1.64 -4.69 4.16
N GLU A 143 -1.36 -3.61 3.41
CA GLU A 143 -2.40 -2.76 2.82
C GLU A 143 -3.13 -3.43 1.64
N ILE A 144 -2.49 -4.40 1.00
CA ILE A 144 -3.04 -5.06 -0.19
C ILE A 144 -3.65 -6.42 0.17
N GLY A 145 -2.88 -7.24 0.89
CA GLY A 145 -3.23 -8.59 1.29
C GLY A 145 -3.38 -9.57 0.12
N PHE A 146 -3.91 -10.75 0.46
CA PHE A 146 -4.02 -11.88 -0.46
C PHE A 146 -4.96 -11.61 -1.65
N GLY A 147 -6.18 -11.13 -1.35
CA GLY A 147 -7.23 -10.98 -2.37
C GLY A 147 -6.83 -10.03 -3.49
N GLY A 148 -6.17 -8.92 -3.15
CA GLY A 148 -5.64 -8.00 -4.15
C GLY A 148 -4.56 -8.64 -5.03
N ASN A 149 -3.66 -9.41 -4.43
CA ASN A 149 -2.56 -10.04 -5.17
C ASN A 149 -2.97 -11.26 -5.99
N LEU A 150 -4.08 -11.93 -5.64
CA LEU A 150 -4.54 -13.13 -6.34
C LEU A 150 -4.80 -12.86 -7.82
N ALA A 151 -5.51 -11.79 -8.15
CA ALA A 151 -5.81 -11.41 -9.54
C ALA A 151 -4.53 -11.26 -10.37
N ARG A 152 -3.55 -10.50 -9.85
CA ARG A 152 -2.23 -10.31 -10.47
C ARG A 152 -1.49 -11.63 -10.68
N LEU A 153 -1.54 -12.52 -9.68
CA LEU A 153 -0.87 -13.83 -9.77
C LEU A 153 -1.55 -14.75 -10.78
N VAL A 154 -2.87 -14.72 -10.89
CA VAL A 154 -3.65 -15.44 -11.91
C VAL A 154 -3.23 -14.96 -13.30
N GLU A 155 -3.21 -13.65 -13.55
CA GLU A 155 -2.82 -13.05 -14.83
C GLU A 155 -1.37 -13.42 -15.20
N ALA A 156 -0.43 -13.21 -14.27
CA ALA A 156 0.99 -13.52 -14.49
C ALA A 156 1.26 -15.01 -14.71
N THR A 157 0.39 -15.89 -14.22
CA THR A 157 0.51 -17.35 -14.39
C THR A 157 -0.14 -17.81 -15.69
N ASN A 158 -1.27 -17.21 -16.08
CA ASN A 158 -2.07 -17.60 -17.24
C ASN A 158 -1.74 -16.82 -18.52
N ASN A 159 -0.78 -15.88 -18.49
CA ASN A 159 -0.43 -15.00 -19.63
C ASN A 159 -1.65 -14.33 -20.27
N ILE A 160 -2.64 -13.93 -19.46
CA ILE A 160 -3.85 -13.27 -19.96
C ILE A 160 -3.50 -11.85 -20.42
N SER A 161 -3.93 -11.48 -21.63
CA SER A 161 -3.73 -10.14 -22.15
C SER A 161 -4.41 -9.08 -21.26
N PRO A 162 -3.72 -7.98 -20.95
CA PRO A 162 -4.22 -6.97 -20.02
C PRO A 162 -5.46 -6.23 -20.56
N SER A 163 -6.39 -5.89 -19.66
CA SER A 163 -7.67 -5.26 -20.00
C SER A 163 -7.76 -3.75 -19.79
N GLY A 164 -6.74 -3.10 -19.22
CA GLY A 164 -6.78 -1.66 -18.97
C GLY A 164 -6.28 -0.79 -20.13
N ALA A 165 -6.27 0.53 -19.92
CA ALA A 165 -5.82 1.51 -20.88
C ALA A 165 -4.72 2.38 -20.27
N LYS A 166 -3.52 2.30 -20.83
CA LYS A 166 -2.37 3.12 -20.45
C LYS A 166 -2.60 4.52 -21.00
N TYR A 167 -2.49 5.55 -20.17
CA TYR A 167 -2.63 6.92 -20.67
C TYR A 167 -1.48 7.24 -21.62
N HIS A 168 -1.80 7.66 -22.85
CA HIS A 168 -0.79 8.03 -23.83
C HIS A 168 -0.43 9.51 -23.66
N VAL A 169 0.76 9.78 -23.13
CA VAL A 169 1.27 11.14 -22.98
C VAL A 169 1.69 11.65 -24.35
N THR A 170 0.91 12.58 -24.90
CA THR A 170 1.20 13.22 -26.19
C THR A 170 2.34 14.24 -26.05
N GLU A 171 2.94 14.63 -27.19
CA GLU A 171 3.95 15.69 -27.23
C GLU A 171 3.43 17.02 -26.66
N ALA A 172 2.14 17.31 -26.87
CA ALA A 172 1.49 18.50 -26.32
C ALA A 172 1.23 18.39 -24.80
N ALA A 173 0.88 17.20 -24.29
CA ALA A 173 0.62 16.98 -22.87
C ALA A 173 1.92 16.97 -22.04
N LEU A 174 3.03 16.48 -22.59
CA LEU A 174 4.31 16.35 -21.90
C LEU A 174 4.79 17.65 -21.20
N PRO A 175 4.91 18.82 -21.87
CA PRO A 175 5.33 20.04 -21.20
C PRO A 175 4.33 20.51 -20.15
N VAL A 176 3.03 20.25 -20.34
CA VAL A 176 1.99 20.59 -19.37
C VAL A 176 2.13 19.73 -18.11
N ILE A 177 2.34 18.42 -18.25
CA ILE A 177 2.56 17.52 -17.12
C ILE A 177 3.83 17.93 -16.37
N LEU A 178 4.95 18.16 -17.08
CA LEU A 178 6.22 18.54 -16.43
C LEU A 178 6.18 19.90 -15.74
N ALA A 179 5.25 20.80 -16.11
CA ALA A 179 5.01 22.05 -15.43
C ALA A 179 4.09 21.94 -14.19
N ALA A 180 3.53 20.75 -13.91
CA ALA A 180 2.62 20.53 -12.78
C ALA A 180 3.22 20.88 -11.41
N PRO A 181 4.50 20.58 -11.09
CA PRO A 181 5.10 20.95 -9.80
C PRO A 181 5.06 22.46 -9.57
N LYS A 182 5.40 23.24 -10.60
CA LYS A 182 5.34 24.71 -10.55
C LYS A 182 3.91 25.23 -10.37
N ARG A 183 2.90 24.59 -10.99
CA ARG A 183 1.49 24.93 -10.75
C ARG A 183 1.08 24.65 -9.31
N ALA A 184 1.49 23.51 -8.77
CA ALA A 184 1.24 23.15 -7.37
C ALA A 184 1.93 24.11 -6.40
N SER A 185 3.19 24.50 -6.65
CA SER A 185 3.88 25.53 -5.85
C SER A 185 3.09 26.84 -5.80
N ARG A 186 2.57 27.30 -6.94
CA ARG A 186 1.74 28.50 -7.01
C ARG A 186 0.43 28.35 -6.25
N PHE A 187 -0.24 27.20 -6.36
CA PHE A 187 -1.50 26.95 -5.65
C PHE A 187 -1.29 26.89 -4.14
N VAL A 188 -0.28 26.16 -3.68
CA VAL A 188 0.00 26.01 -2.24
C VAL A 188 0.30 27.37 -1.57
N ALA A 189 0.85 28.32 -2.32
CA ALA A 189 1.12 29.69 -1.86
C ALA A 189 -0.06 30.67 -2.05
N SER A 190 -1.18 30.24 -2.63
CA SER A 190 -2.33 31.12 -2.92
C SER A 190 -3.44 31.04 -1.87
N ASP A 191 -4.31 32.05 -1.88
CA ASP A 191 -5.52 32.08 -1.05
C ASP A 191 -6.52 30.96 -1.42
N ASP A 192 -6.46 30.45 -2.65
CA ASP A 192 -7.29 29.32 -3.10
C ASP A 192 -6.99 28.04 -2.30
N CYS A 193 -5.72 27.79 -1.96
CA CYS A 193 -5.33 26.67 -1.10
C CYS A 193 -5.87 26.85 0.33
N VAL A 194 -5.81 28.08 0.87
CA VAL A 194 -6.38 28.40 2.19
C VAL A 194 -7.90 28.19 2.18
N ALA A 195 -8.57 28.63 1.12
CA ALA A 195 -10.01 28.45 0.95
C ALA A 195 -10.38 26.97 0.84
N LEU A 196 -9.64 26.18 0.05
CA LEU A 196 -9.86 24.73 -0.08
C LEU A 196 -9.70 24.03 1.27
N LYS A 197 -8.61 24.32 1.98
CA LYS A 197 -8.37 23.74 3.31
C LYS A 197 -9.50 24.09 4.29
N LYS A 198 -9.93 25.35 4.32
CA LYS A 198 -11.00 25.80 5.22
C LYS A 198 -12.31 25.05 4.97
N GLU A 199 -12.66 24.80 3.72
CA GLU A 199 -13.89 24.06 3.38
C GLU A 199 -13.82 22.61 3.84
N LEU A 200 -12.70 21.92 3.59
CA LEU A 200 -12.49 20.54 4.03
C LEU A 200 -12.44 20.43 5.56
N ASP A 201 -11.76 21.37 6.23
CA ASP A 201 -11.71 21.47 7.70
C ASP A 201 -13.13 21.69 8.27
N SER A 202 -13.96 22.51 7.60
CA SER A 202 -15.34 22.72 8.01
C SER A 202 -16.19 21.44 7.92
N GLN A 203 -15.99 20.62 6.89
CA GLN A 203 -16.69 19.32 6.78
C GLN A 203 -16.23 18.36 7.88
N VAL A 204 -14.92 18.28 8.15
CA VAL A 204 -14.38 17.45 9.25
C VAL A 204 -14.92 17.90 10.60
N ASN A 205 -15.01 19.20 10.85
CA ASN A 205 -15.57 19.73 12.09
C ASN A 205 -17.06 19.43 12.22
N LYS A 206 -17.83 19.55 11.12
CA LYS A 206 -19.27 19.24 11.09
C LYS A 206 -19.55 17.77 11.42
N PHE A 207 -18.74 16.84 10.92
CA PHE A 207 -18.92 15.39 11.10
C PHE A 207 -17.90 14.77 12.06
N ARG A 208 -17.35 15.58 12.98
CA ARG A 208 -16.24 15.17 13.85
C ARG A 208 -16.55 13.89 14.63
N MET A 209 -17.74 13.79 15.21
CA MET A 209 -18.12 12.62 16.00
C MET A 209 -18.28 11.37 15.13
N GLU A 210 -18.91 11.50 13.97
CA GLU A 210 -19.11 10.42 13.03
C GLU A 210 -17.78 9.91 12.44
N ILE A 211 -16.83 10.80 12.20
CA ILE A 211 -15.46 10.42 11.80
C ILE A 211 -14.78 9.60 12.90
N LEU A 212 -14.92 10.00 14.17
CA LEU A 212 -14.38 9.24 15.31
C LEU A 212 -15.03 7.86 15.47
N LEU A 213 -16.35 7.77 15.27
CA LEU A 213 -17.06 6.48 15.27
C LEU A 213 -16.61 5.60 14.11
N ALA A 214 -16.49 6.18 12.90
CA ALA A 214 -16.04 5.47 11.72
C ALA A 214 -14.61 4.94 11.91
N ALA A 215 -13.75 5.69 12.59
CA ALA A 215 -12.37 5.32 12.88
C ALA A 215 -12.24 4.01 13.68
N LEU A 216 -13.28 3.63 14.46
CA LEU A 216 -13.35 2.38 15.22
C LEU A 216 -13.70 1.15 14.35
N THR A 217 -14.06 1.36 13.08
CA THR A 217 -14.41 0.26 12.17
C THR A 217 -13.16 -0.54 11.83
N GLU A 218 -13.16 -1.85 12.14
CA GLU A 218 -12.01 -2.74 11.91
C GLU A 218 -11.63 -2.84 10.43
N ASN A 219 -12.63 -2.95 9.55
CA ASN A 219 -12.40 -3.04 8.12
C ASN A 219 -11.91 -1.69 7.55
N VAL A 220 -10.62 -1.63 7.22
CA VAL A 220 -9.92 -0.45 6.70
C VAL A 220 -10.61 0.15 5.47
N ASN A 221 -11.08 -0.70 4.55
CA ASN A 221 -11.74 -0.23 3.32
C ASN A 221 -13.10 0.40 3.60
N VAL A 222 -13.88 -0.19 4.52
CA VAL A 222 -15.18 0.37 4.92
C VAL A 222 -14.97 1.68 5.68
N ARG A 223 -14.02 1.69 6.62
CA ARG A 223 -13.63 2.88 7.39
C ARG A 223 -13.25 4.04 6.48
N GLY A 224 -12.33 3.81 5.55
CA GLY A 224 -11.86 4.83 4.61
C GLY A 224 -13.00 5.44 3.81
N ARG A 225 -13.80 4.59 3.14
CA ARG A 225 -14.94 5.03 2.33
C ARG A 225 -15.98 5.82 3.09
N ILE A 226 -16.26 5.44 4.35
CA ILE A 226 -17.21 6.18 5.18
C ILE A 226 -16.70 7.58 5.45
N ILE A 227 -15.44 7.72 5.85
CA ILE A 227 -14.86 9.02 6.17
C ILE A 227 -14.71 9.89 4.92
N GLU A 228 -14.24 9.31 3.81
CA GLU A 228 -14.22 9.94 2.48
C GLU A 228 -15.60 10.52 2.14
N TYR A 229 -16.65 9.71 2.28
CA TYR A 229 -18.01 10.12 1.96
C TYR A 229 -18.58 11.18 2.92
N LEU A 230 -18.26 11.12 4.21
CA LEU A 230 -18.65 12.14 5.18
C LEU A 230 -18.05 13.51 4.83
N VAL A 231 -16.83 13.54 4.29
CA VAL A 231 -16.11 14.78 3.97
C VAL A 231 -16.44 15.31 2.59
N ALA A 232 -16.53 14.43 1.59
CA ALA A 232 -16.56 14.80 0.17
C ALA A 232 -17.80 14.30 -0.60
N GLY A 233 -18.60 13.39 -0.04
CA GLY A 233 -19.78 12.85 -0.73
C GLY A 233 -20.86 13.91 -0.93
N GLU A 234 -21.68 13.81 -1.98
CA GLU A 234 -22.69 14.83 -2.30
C GLU A 234 -24.13 14.42 -1.93
N ASP A 235 -24.44 13.13 -1.84
CA ASP A 235 -25.80 12.65 -1.52
C ASP A 235 -26.07 12.66 0.01
N GLU A 236 -26.84 13.66 0.41
CA GLU A 236 -27.24 13.89 1.80
C GLU A 236 -28.08 12.73 2.38
N THR A 237 -28.89 12.06 1.56
CA THR A 237 -29.73 10.94 2.03
C THR A 237 -28.87 9.76 2.44
N LEU A 238 -27.91 9.39 1.58
CA LEU A 238 -26.93 8.36 1.91
C LEU A 238 -26.08 8.78 3.11
N ARG A 239 -25.67 10.05 3.19
CA ARG A 239 -24.92 10.57 4.33
C ARG A 239 -25.69 10.38 5.64
N GLN A 240 -26.95 10.79 5.71
CA GLN A 240 -27.77 10.62 6.93
C GLN A 240 -27.94 9.15 7.32
N ARG A 241 -28.07 8.24 6.34
CA ARG A 241 -28.11 6.79 6.61
C ARG A 241 -26.81 6.27 7.22
N LEU A 242 -25.65 6.73 6.72
CA LEU A 242 -24.35 6.36 7.28
C LEU A 242 -24.20 6.89 8.71
N ILE A 243 -24.59 8.14 8.97
CA ILE A 243 -24.58 8.74 10.31
C ILE A 243 -25.45 7.91 11.28
N SER A 244 -26.67 7.55 10.86
CA SER A 244 -27.57 6.73 11.67
C SER A 244 -26.98 5.34 11.97
N ALA A 245 -26.32 4.72 10.99
CA ALA A 245 -25.69 3.41 11.16
C ALA A 245 -24.46 3.45 12.09
N LEU A 246 -23.66 4.52 12.01
CA LEU A 246 -22.51 4.72 12.91
C LEU A 246 -22.99 4.88 14.36
N ARG A 247 -24.01 5.72 14.57
CA ARG A 247 -24.58 5.97 15.91
C ARG A 247 -25.27 4.75 16.52
N SER A 248 -25.74 3.81 15.70
CA SER A 248 -26.34 2.55 16.16
C SER A 248 -25.32 1.41 16.35
N GLY A 249 -24.02 1.71 16.36
CA GLY A 249 -22.95 0.74 16.58
C GLY A 249 -22.59 -0.06 15.32
N ASN A 250 -22.49 0.62 14.17
CA ASN A 250 -22.18 0.04 12.86
C ASN A 250 -23.17 -1.03 12.35
N ARG A 251 -24.40 -1.04 12.87
CA ARG A 251 -25.45 -1.95 12.40
C ARG A 251 -26.12 -1.37 11.16
N GLY A 252 -26.08 -2.11 10.06
CA GLY A 252 -26.80 -1.76 8.84
C GLY A 252 -26.15 -0.66 7.99
N ILE A 253 -24.81 -0.57 7.97
CA ILE A 253 -24.09 0.28 7.01
C ILE A 253 -24.55 -0.13 5.59
N PRO A 254 -25.17 0.78 4.82
CA PRO A 254 -25.63 0.46 3.49
C PRO A 254 -24.45 0.11 2.57
N PRO A 255 -24.62 -0.80 1.60
CA PRO A 255 -23.64 -0.94 0.55
C PRO A 255 -23.63 0.35 -0.27
N PHE A 256 -22.47 1.01 -0.36
CA PHE A 256 -22.26 2.13 -1.25
C PHE A 256 -20.93 1.96 -1.98
N LYS A 257 -20.86 2.53 -3.18
CA LYS A 257 -19.65 2.58 -3.97
C LYS A 257 -19.24 4.04 -4.08
N THR A 258 -18.00 4.35 -3.75
CA THR A 258 -17.36 5.58 -4.19
C THR A 258 -16.98 5.41 -5.66
N GLU A 259 -17.08 6.49 -6.43
CA GLU A 259 -16.65 6.46 -7.82
C GLU A 259 -15.14 6.20 -7.87
N ASN A 260 -14.71 5.48 -8.91
CA ASN A 260 -13.28 5.23 -9.11
C ASN A 260 -12.66 6.41 -9.88
N THR A 261 -12.73 7.61 -9.32
CA THR A 261 -12.09 8.85 -9.83
C THR A 261 -10.64 8.94 -9.38
N LEU A 262 -9.96 10.07 -9.59
CA LEU A 262 -8.60 10.30 -9.10
C LEU A 262 -8.61 10.89 -7.67
N GLY A 263 -9.47 11.87 -7.39
CA GLY A 263 -9.78 12.35 -6.04
C GLY A 263 -11.25 12.23 -5.66
N ASP A 264 -11.54 12.47 -4.38
CA ASP A 264 -12.88 12.41 -3.78
C ASP A 264 -13.62 13.75 -3.84
N TYR A 265 -12.87 14.85 -3.83
CA TYR A 265 -13.41 16.21 -3.82
C TYR A 265 -12.84 17.03 -4.96
N ARG A 266 -13.70 17.77 -5.66
CA ARG A 266 -13.32 18.66 -6.77
C ARG A 266 -13.68 20.09 -6.45
N ARG A 267 -12.77 21.01 -6.78
CA ARG A 267 -13.06 22.44 -6.72
C ARG A 267 -12.36 23.20 -7.84
N CYS A 268 -13.12 24.00 -8.57
CA CYS A 268 -12.63 24.87 -9.61
C CYS A 268 -12.53 26.31 -9.07
N PHE A 269 -11.33 26.86 -9.14
CA PHE A 269 -11.00 28.26 -8.87
C PHE A 269 -10.79 28.99 -10.20
N ASP A 270 -10.58 30.31 -10.20
CA ASP A 270 -10.32 31.03 -11.45
C ASP A 270 -9.04 30.57 -12.15
N SER A 271 -8.01 30.22 -11.37
CA SER A 271 -6.69 29.84 -11.89
C SER A 271 -6.36 28.34 -11.79
N PHE A 272 -7.15 27.56 -11.07
CA PHE A 272 -6.82 26.18 -10.72
C PHE A 272 -8.04 25.27 -10.74
N ASP A 273 -7.86 24.04 -11.23
CA ASP A 273 -8.83 22.96 -11.11
C ASP A 273 -8.22 21.91 -10.19
N THR A 274 -8.81 21.77 -9.00
CA THR A 274 -8.28 20.90 -7.97
C THR A 274 -9.02 19.57 -7.93
N GLU A 275 -8.26 18.49 -7.83
CA GLU A 275 -8.75 17.21 -7.33
C GLU A 275 -8.08 16.92 -5.99
N THR A 276 -8.87 16.55 -5.00
CA THR A 276 -8.39 16.26 -3.64
C THR A 276 -8.81 14.86 -3.23
N ASP A 277 -7.84 14.03 -2.89
CA ASP A 277 -8.05 12.69 -2.35
C ASP A 277 -8.00 12.75 -0.80
N VAL A 278 -9.06 12.29 -0.15
CA VAL A 278 -9.23 12.33 1.30
C VAL A 278 -8.70 11.02 1.88
N LYS A 279 -7.74 11.13 2.81
CA LYS A 279 -7.07 9.95 3.38
C LYS A 279 -7.10 10.02 4.90
N THR A 280 -7.62 8.97 5.53
CA THR A 280 -7.59 8.84 6.98
C THR A 280 -6.36 8.07 7.43
N LYS A 281 -5.62 8.62 8.40
CA LYS A 281 -4.48 7.96 9.04
C LYS A 281 -4.77 7.73 10.52
N ILE A 282 -4.89 6.47 10.92
CA ILE A 282 -4.92 6.09 12.33
C ILE A 282 -3.47 6.16 12.83
N MET A 283 -3.16 7.11 13.71
CA MET A 283 -1.77 7.48 14.03
C MET A 283 -1.00 6.36 14.71
N ILE A 284 -1.70 5.53 15.50
CA ILE A 284 -1.13 4.36 16.19
C ILE A 284 -0.85 3.17 15.25
N LEU A 285 -1.33 3.20 14.00
CA LEU A 285 -1.16 2.11 13.05
C LEU A 285 -0.08 2.42 12.00
N ASN A 286 0.81 1.47 11.77
CA ASN A 286 1.85 1.54 10.75
C ASN A 286 1.34 1.07 9.36
N SER A 287 0.23 1.64 8.90
CA SER A 287 -0.31 1.38 7.55
C SER A 287 0.37 2.22 6.47
N ASN A 288 0.64 1.61 5.30
CA ASN A 288 1.13 2.28 4.10
C ASN A 288 -0.02 2.46 3.10
N PRO A 289 -0.80 3.54 3.18
CA PRO A 289 -2.02 3.68 2.39
C PRO A 289 -1.70 3.71 0.88
N LYS A 290 -2.61 3.15 0.09
CA LYS A 290 -2.62 3.36 -1.36
C LYS A 290 -2.83 4.84 -1.65
N ALA A 291 -2.06 5.36 -2.60
CA ALA A 291 -2.07 6.77 -2.97
C ALA A 291 -2.90 6.98 -4.24
N TYR A 292 -2.30 6.84 -5.43
CA TYR A 292 -2.99 7.08 -6.71
C TYR A 292 -2.61 6.08 -7.80
N ASN A 293 -3.47 6.00 -8.81
CA ASN A 293 -3.12 5.36 -10.08
C ASN A 293 -2.30 6.31 -10.95
N LEU A 294 -1.19 5.81 -11.50
CA LEU A 294 -0.25 6.63 -12.26
C LEU A 294 -0.85 7.18 -13.57
N ASP A 295 -1.64 6.39 -14.29
CA ASP A 295 -2.24 6.82 -15.56
C ASP A 295 -3.29 7.90 -15.34
N LYS A 296 -4.14 7.75 -14.32
CA LYS A 296 -5.14 8.78 -13.95
C LYS A 296 -4.49 10.11 -13.56
N VAL A 297 -3.38 10.05 -12.80
CA VAL A 297 -2.63 11.25 -12.45
C VAL A 297 -2.04 11.90 -13.69
N LEU A 298 -1.41 11.14 -14.59
CA LEU A 298 -0.85 11.71 -15.81
C LEU A 298 -1.92 12.35 -16.70
N GLU A 299 -3.08 11.70 -16.82
CA GLU A 299 -4.25 12.25 -17.53
C GLU A 299 -4.73 13.56 -16.91
N PHE A 300 -4.90 13.60 -15.60
CA PHE A 300 -5.33 14.81 -14.91
C PHE A 300 -4.30 15.95 -15.04
N LEU A 301 -3.01 15.64 -14.87
CA LEU A 301 -1.91 16.61 -14.95
C LEU A 301 -1.66 17.16 -16.36
N ALA A 302 -2.23 16.53 -17.39
CA ALA A 302 -2.21 17.05 -18.75
C ALA A 302 -3.08 18.31 -18.92
N ASN A 303 -3.93 18.65 -17.94
CA ASN A 303 -4.71 19.89 -17.96
C ASN A 303 -3.90 21.06 -17.40
N ALA A 304 -3.91 22.20 -18.10
CA ALA A 304 -3.05 23.35 -17.78
C ALA A 304 -3.36 24.07 -16.45
N ARG A 305 -4.50 23.75 -15.83
CA ARG A 305 -4.96 24.30 -14.54
C ARG A 305 -4.96 23.27 -13.41
N SER A 306 -4.61 22.02 -13.70
CA SER A 306 -4.71 20.90 -12.75
C SER A 306 -3.81 21.08 -11.53
N VAL A 307 -4.35 20.81 -10.34
CA VAL A 307 -3.58 20.67 -9.10
C VAL A 307 -4.13 19.48 -8.31
N PHE A 308 -3.29 18.48 -8.04
CA PHE A 308 -3.69 17.30 -7.28
C PHE A 308 -3.20 17.40 -5.83
N MET A 309 -4.14 17.22 -4.91
CA MET A 309 -3.95 17.41 -3.47
C MET A 309 -4.36 16.16 -2.70
N PHE A 310 -3.76 16.00 -1.53
CA PHE A 310 -4.21 15.08 -0.50
C PHE A 310 -4.69 15.85 0.70
N TYR A 311 -5.81 15.42 1.25
CA TYR A 311 -6.31 15.89 2.52
C TYR A 311 -6.27 14.77 3.54
N PHE A 312 -5.26 14.82 4.41
CA PHE A 312 -5.04 13.84 5.46
C PHE A 312 -5.79 14.20 6.73
N ILE A 313 -6.49 13.22 7.29
CA ILE A 313 -7.15 13.31 8.59
C ILE A 313 -6.45 12.35 9.55
N GLY A 314 -5.67 12.92 10.48
CA GLY A 314 -4.98 12.16 11.52
C GLY A 314 -5.91 11.86 12.70
N VAL A 315 -6.06 10.59 13.05
CA VAL A 315 -6.97 10.16 14.11
C VAL A 315 -6.24 9.30 15.13
N ASP A 316 -6.43 9.66 16.39
CA ASP A 316 -6.11 8.87 17.57
C ASP A 316 -7.41 8.33 18.20
N PRO A 317 -7.33 7.31 19.08
CA PRO A 317 -8.48 6.89 19.88
C PRO A 317 -9.16 8.10 20.57
N GLY A 318 -10.40 8.39 20.16
CA GLY A 318 -11.22 9.45 20.74
C GLY A 318 -10.92 10.89 20.29
N LYS A 319 -9.94 11.14 19.41
CA LYS A 319 -9.65 12.51 18.92
C LYS A 319 -9.12 12.56 17.49
N ILE A 320 -9.50 13.61 16.77
CA ILE A 320 -8.81 14.02 15.55
C ILE A 320 -7.58 14.81 15.98
N VAL A 321 -6.40 14.34 15.59
CA VAL A 321 -5.09 14.91 15.94
C VAL A 321 -4.85 16.19 15.14
N ASN A 322 -4.94 16.09 13.81
CA ASN A 322 -4.78 17.22 12.91
C ASN A 322 -5.36 16.90 11.52
N THR A 323 -5.60 17.94 10.72
CA THR A 323 -5.96 17.83 9.31
C THR A 323 -4.96 18.60 8.45
N VAL A 324 -4.48 17.98 7.37
CA VAL A 324 -3.39 18.52 6.56
C VAL A 324 -3.73 18.42 5.09
N LEU A 325 -3.64 19.56 4.38
CA LEU A 325 -3.78 19.64 2.93
C LEU A 325 -2.40 19.78 2.31
N VAL A 326 -1.97 18.82 1.50
CA VAL A 326 -0.64 18.81 0.85
C VAL A 326 -0.74 18.43 -0.62
N SER A 327 0.14 19.00 -1.44
CA SER A 327 0.25 18.57 -2.84
C SER A 327 0.84 17.17 -2.93
N MET A 328 0.50 16.42 -3.98
CA MET A 328 1.21 15.19 -4.35
C MET A 328 2.74 15.38 -4.51
N PHE A 329 3.19 16.62 -4.76
CA PHE A 329 4.59 16.99 -4.93
C PHE A 329 5.29 17.44 -3.64
N GLN A 330 4.61 17.37 -2.48
CA GLN A 330 5.23 17.71 -1.21
C GLN A 330 6.49 16.85 -1.00
N THR A 331 7.60 17.49 -0.63
CA THR A 331 8.94 16.90 -0.71
C THR A 331 9.11 15.59 0.07
N LYS A 332 8.61 15.54 1.32
CA LYS A 332 8.70 14.32 2.16
C LYS A 332 7.78 13.22 1.63
N LEU A 333 6.55 13.58 1.26
CA LEU A 333 5.56 12.67 0.69
C LEU A 333 6.06 12.03 -0.60
N LEU A 334 6.56 12.85 -1.54
CA LEU A 334 7.09 12.42 -2.82
C LEU A 334 8.28 11.46 -2.66
N ARG A 335 9.24 11.80 -1.78
CA ARG A 335 10.41 10.95 -1.50
C ARG A 335 10.04 9.62 -0.84
N SER A 336 8.94 9.60 -0.10
CA SER A 336 8.39 8.39 0.54
C SER A 336 7.43 7.60 -0.36
N THR A 337 7.27 7.99 -1.62
CA THR A 337 6.33 7.33 -2.54
C THR A 337 6.92 6.03 -3.10
N ILE A 338 6.20 4.93 -2.90
CA ILE A 338 6.54 3.60 -3.39
C ILE A 338 5.75 3.34 -4.68
N ILE A 339 6.45 3.10 -5.79
CA ILE A 339 5.82 2.80 -7.08
C ILE A 339 5.61 1.29 -7.22
N LEU A 340 4.35 0.85 -7.27
CA LEU A 340 3.96 -0.56 -7.38
C LEU A 340 3.75 -0.98 -8.83
N ARG A 341 4.84 -1.05 -9.60
CA ARG A 341 4.82 -1.38 -11.04
C ARG A 341 4.27 -2.77 -11.34
N HIS A 342 4.49 -3.73 -10.43
CA HIS A 342 4.07 -5.13 -10.63
C HIS A 342 2.55 -5.32 -10.71
N TRP A 343 1.77 -4.29 -10.38
CA TRP A 343 0.32 -4.23 -10.56
C TRP A 343 -0.10 -3.82 -11.98
N SER A 344 0.82 -3.85 -12.94
CA SER A 344 0.63 -3.56 -14.36
C SER A 344 -0.21 -4.59 -15.13
N GLY A 345 -0.89 -5.52 -14.45
CA GLY A 345 -1.77 -6.56 -15.06
C GLY A 345 -2.93 -6.01 -15.89
N ARG A 346 -3.09 -4.70 -15.96
CA ARG A 346 -4.12 -4.00 -16.71
C ARG A 346 -3.55 -2.89 -17.59
N ASN A 347 -2.52 -3.15 -18.41
CA ASN A 347 -2.02 -2.21 -19.42
C ASN A 347 -1.97 -0.78 -18.84
N SER A 348 -1.35 -0.68 -17.67
CA SER A 348 -1.33 0.50 -16.81
C SER A 348 0.05 0.54 -16.17
N ARG A 349 0.52 1.75 -15.87
CA ARG A 349 1.80 1.99 -15.18
C ARG A 349 1.80 1.53 -13.72
N GLY A 350 0.62 1.20 -13.19
CA GLY A 350 0.43 0.73 -11.83
C GLY A 350 -0.07 1.83 -10.89
N VAL A 351 0.13 1.61 -9.60
CA VAL A 351 -0.32 2.50 -8.52
C VAL A 351 0.84 2.88 -7.61
N THR A 352 0.65 3.89 -6.79
CA THR A 352 1.58 4.30 -5.74
C THR A 352 1.04 3.97 -4.36
N GLN A 353 1.96 3.85 -3.40
CA GLN A 353 1.68 3.83 -1.96
C GLN A 353 2.58 4.86 -1.28
N PHE A 354 2.15 5.36 -0.12
CA PHE A 354 2.99 6.16 0.74
C PHE A 354 3.51 5.35 1.92
N GLU A 355 4.71 5.66 2.38
CA GLU A 355 5.13 5.22 3.70
C GLU A 355 4.31 5.93 4.78
N GLY A 356 3.65 5.16 5.64
CA GLY A 356 2.78 5.68 6.68
C GLY A 356 3.47 6.64 7.64
N ARG A 357 4.78 6.47 7.85
CA ARG A 357 5.59 7.35 8.72
C ARG A 357 5.69 8.76 8.16
N ALA A 358 5.87 8.91 6.84
CA ALA A 358 5.93 10.23 6.22
C ALA A 358 4.60 10.98 6.37
N ILE A 359 3.47 10.27 6.29
CA ILE A 359 2.15 10.84 6.55
C ILE A 359 2.00 11.24 8.03
N ASN A 360 2.43 10.38 8.97
CA ASN A 360 2.40 10.69 10.40
C ASN A 360 3.19 11.97 10.71
N ASP A 361 4.38 12.10 10.13
CA ASP A 361 5.23 13.28 10.30
C ASP A 361 4.54 14.52 9.73
N LEU A 362 3.94 14.44 8.54
CA LEU A 362 3.22 15.56 7.94
C LEU A 362 1.97 15.97 8.72
N ILE A 363 1.23 15.01 9.30
CA ILE A 363 0.08 15.31 10.15
C ILE A 363 0.54 16.03 11.43
N THR A 364 1.66 15.60 12.00
CA THR A 364 2.18 16.15 13.27
C THR A 364 2.87 17.49 13.07
N THR A 365 3.64 17.62 12.00
CA THR A 365 4.40 18.82 11.61
C THR A 365 4.10 19.12 10.14
N PRO A 366 3.02 19.86 9.84
CA PRO A 366 2.62 20.14 8.48
C PRO A 366 3.68 20.96 7.72
N GLU A 367 4.04 20.48 6.55
CA GLU A 367 4.98 21.12 5.63
C GLU A 367 4.42 21.10 4.22
N SER A 368 4.61 22.19 3.50
CA SER A 368 4.04 22.38 2.16
C SER A 368 5.10 22.57 1.06
N MET A 369 6.39 22.43 1.42
CA MET A 369 7.52 22.61 0.50
C MET A 369 7.48 21.62 -0.68
N ILE A 370 7.61 22.16 -1.89
CA ILE A 370 7.71 21.41 -3.15
C ILE A 370 9.09 21.67 -3.75
N ASP A 371 9.81 20.59 -4.02
CA ASP A 371 11.04 20.60 -4.80
C ASP A 371 10.69 20.35 -6.27
N GLU A 372 10.65 21.41 -7.08
CA GLU A 372 10.16 21.34 -8.47
C GLU A 372 11.02 20.43 -9.35
N GLU A 373 12.34 20.40 -9.12
CA GLU A 373 13.26 19.58 -9.92
C GLU A 373 13.09 18.09 -9.59
N VAL A 374 13.10 17.74 -8.30
CA VAL A 374 12.86 16.36 -7.85
C VAL A 374 11.47 15.88 -8.29
N SER A 375 10.48 16.77 -8.27
CA SER A 375 9.12 16.49 -8.74
C SER A 375 9.05 16.24 -10.24
N ALA A 376 9.74 17.06 -11.05
CA ALA A 376 9.83 16.86 -12.49
C ALA A 376 10.54 15.54 -12.82
N ASP A 377 11.60 15.18 -12.08
CA ASP A 377 12.28 13.90 -12.23
C ASP A 377 11.39 12.71 -11.87
N PHE A 378 10.58 12.83 -10.82
CA PHE A 378 9.56 11.83 -10.51
C PHE A 378 8.58 11.67 -11.67
N LEU A 379 8.09 12.77 -12.25
CA LEU A 379 7.18 12.73 -13.39
C LEU A 379 7.82 12.06 -14.62
N ARG A 380 9.07 12.40 -14.95
CA ARG A 380 9.83 11.73 -16.04
C ARG A 380 9.95 10.22 -15.78
N LYS A 381 10.25 9.83 -14.55
CA LYS A 381 10.34 8.42 -14.15
C LYS A 381 9.03 7.67 -14.34
N ILE A 382 7.88 8.26 -13.98
CA ILE A 382 6.58 7.59 -14.17
C ILE A 382 6.13 7.58 -15.63
N ILE A 383 6.43 8.62 -16.42
CA ILE A 383 6.08 8.68 -17.85
C ILE A 383 6.78 7.57 -18.64
N ALA A 384 8.04 7.27 -18.28
CA ALA A 384 8.87 6.25 -18.90
C ALA A 384 8.49 4.80 -18.56
N LEU A 385 7.58 4.58 -17.60
CA LEU A 385 6.96 3.27 -17.34
C LEU A 385 5.94 2.95 -18.42
#